data_AF-A0A1Y0D771-F1
#
_entry.id   AF-A0A1Y0D771-F1
#
_cell.length_a   1.000
_cell.length_b   1.000
_cell.length_c   1.000
_cell.angle_alpha   90.00
_cell.angle_beta   90.00
_cell.angle_gamma   90.00
#
_symmetry.space_group_name_H-M   'P 1'
#
loop_
_entity.id
_entity.type
_entity.pdbx_description
1 polymer ?
#
loop_
_entity_poly.entity_id
_entity_poly.type
_entity_poly.pdbx_seq_one_letter_code
_entity_poly.pdbx_strand_id
1 'polypeptide(L)'
;MFDFKREKQAIDQQQAELTQGALAQSVNRRRFLQGLGGLGAVAMLPMPALASRSAPVRKLSLHSINTGEQVTASFWEEGRYLKEGLNTLNRIMRDYRAEEQSEIDPKLYDQLYLLQHRLGKVGEIQIISGYRSPNTNAMLRRTSRGVAKKSYHMKGQAIDLRLPGVPLAQVRQAALNMKVGGVGYYPSSNFVHLDTGPVRSWV
;
A
#
# COMPACT_ATOMS: atom_id res chain seq x y z
N MET A 1 -21.84 -36.33 -95.87
CA MET A 1 -22.91 -35.49 -95.27
C MET A 1 -22.74 -35.62 -93.76
N PHE A 2 -22.04 -34.67 -93.16
CA PHE A 2 -21.57 -34.73 -91.77
C PHE A 2 -22.73 -34.52 -90.80
N ASP A 3 -22.91 -35.45 -89.86
CA ASP A 3 -24.06 -35.55 -88.94
C ASP A 3 -23.94 -34.53 -87.79
N PHE A 4 -24.19 -33.26 -88.12
CA PHE A 4 -24.24 -32.10 -87.21
C PHE A 4 -25.26 -32.24 -86.06
N LYS A 5 -26.07 -33.31 -86.04
CA LYS A 5 -27.13 -33.53 -85.06
C LYS A 5 -26.62 -34.19 -83.77
N ARG A 6 -25.53 -34.97 -83.83
CA ARG A 6 -24.96 -35.65 -82.65
C ARG A 6 -24.10 -34.75 -81.78
N GLU A 7 -23.41 -33.78 -82.37
CA GLU A 7 -22.49 -32.89 -81.65
C GLU A 7 -23.25 -31.83 -80.81
N LYS A 8 -24.39 -31.36 -81.31
CA LYS A 8 -25.28 -30.45 -80.57
C LYS A 8 -25.95 -31.14 -79.36
N GLN A 9 -26.30 -32.42 -79.49
CA GLN A 9 -26.88 -33.20 -78.39
C GLN A 9 -25.87 -33.51 -77.27
N ALA A 10 -24.57 -33.64 -77.58
CA ALA A 10 -23.53 -33.85 -76.57
C ALA A 10 -23.20 -32.56 -75.79
N ILE A 11 -23.20 -31.40 -76.46
CA ILE A 11 -22.95 -30.09 -75.81
C ILE A 11 -24.13 -29.66 -74.94
N ASP A 12 -25.37 -29.90 -75.40
CA ASP A 12 -26.58 -29.60 -74.61
C ASP A 12 -26.72 -30.53 -73.39
N GLN A 13 -26.28 -31.80 -73.47
CA GLN A 13 -26.23 -32.71 -72.31
C GLN A 13 -25.14 -32.32 -71.30
N GLN A 14 -23.97 -31.84 -71.75
CA GLN A 14 -22.89 -31.42 -70.87
C GLN A 14 -23.16 -30.06 -70.18
N GLN A 15 -23.94 -29.17 -70.81
CA GLN A 15 -24.41 -27.92 -70.18
C GLN A 15 -25.61 -28.12 -69.22
N ALA A 16 -26.44 -29.15 -69.43
CA ALA A 16 -27.55 -29.51 -68.54
C ALA A 16 -27.09 -30.17 -67.23
N GLU A 17 -25.99 -30.94 -67.24
CA GLU A 17 -25.42 -31.53 -66.00
C GLU A 17 -24.68 -30.47 -65.16
N LEU A 18 -24.05 -29.47 -65.77
CA LEU A 18 -23.34 -28.40 -65.05
C LEU A 18 -24.28 -27.37 -64.37
N THR A 19 -25.54 -27.28 -64.79
CA THR A 19 -26.53 -26.34 -64.22
C THR A 19 -27.41 -26.95 -63.12
N GLN A 20 -27.45 -28.28 -62.98
CA GLN A 20 -28.21 -28.95 -61.92
C GLN A 20 -27.47 -29.08 -60.58
N GLY A 21 -26.19 -28.68 -60.49
CA GLY A 21 -25.40 -28.74 -59.25
C GLY A 21 -25.49 -27.51 -58.33
N ALA A 22 -26.06 -26.38 -58.78
CA ALA A 22 -25.80 -25.09 -58.13
C ALA A 22 -26.95 -24.48 -57.31
N LEU A 23 -28.23 -24.88 -57.45
CA LEU A 23 -29.33 -24.15 -56.80
C LEU A 23 -30.52 -25.02 -56.39
N ALA A 24 -30.37 -25.88 -55.39
CA ALA A 24 -31.49 -26.31 -54.54
C ALA A 24 -31.01 -27.05 -53.28
N GLN A 25 -30.28 -26.38 -52.40
CA GLN A 25 -30.38 -26.72 -50.97
C GLN A 25 -31.07 -25.56 -50.27
N SER A 26 -32.39 -25.65 -50.20
CA SER A 26 -33.14 -24.86 -49.23
C SER A 26 -32.66 -25.26 -47.84
N VAL A 27 -31.84 -24.41 -47.24
CA VAL A 27 -31.53 -24.52 -45.82
C VAL A 27 -32.83 -24.26 -45.09
N ASN A 28 -33.43 -25.37 -44.64
CA ASN A 28 -34.62 -25.34 -43.81
C ASN A 28 -34.26 -24.62 -42.51
N ARG A 29 -34.61 -23.34 -42.39
CA ARG A 29 -34.22 -22.44 -41.29
C ARG A 29 -34.65 -22.95 -39.90
N ARG A 30 -35.44 -24.03 -39.84
CA ARG A 30 -35.91 -24.69 -38.62
C ARG A 30 -35.05 -25.89 -38.16
N ARG A 31 -34.02 -26.28 -38.92
CA ARG A 31 -33.15 -27.43 -38.58
C ARG A 31 -31.67 -27.07 -38.34
N PHE A 32 -31.31 -25.79 -38.30
CA PHE A 32 -29.96 -25.34 -37.98
C PHE A 32 -29.66 -25.30 -36.47
N LEU A 33 -30.62 -25.68 -35.61
CA LEU A 33 -30.43 -25.74 -34.15
C LEU A 33 -30.19 -27.15 -33.58
N GLN A 34 -29.82 -28.13 -34.42
CA GLN A 34 -29.60 -29.51 -33.95
C GLN A 34 -28.25 -30.12 -34.36
N GLY A 35 -27.27 -29.31 -34.79
CA GLY A 35 -26.05 -29.82 -35.42
C GLY A 35 -24.75 -29.16 -34.98
N LEU A 36 -24.55 -28.93 -33.68
CA LEU A 36 -23.23 -28.72 -33.06
C LEU A 36 -23.17 -29.45 -31.71
N GLY A 37 -23.57 -30.73 -31.72
CA GLY A 37 -23.30 -31.66 -30.63
C GLY A 37 -21.95 -32.34 -30.86
N GLY A 38 -20.85 -31.63 -30.61
CA GLY A 38 -19.50 -32.20 -30.72
C GLY A 38 -18.45 -31.11 -30.88
N LEU A 39 -17.51 -31.06 -29.92
CA LEU A 39 -16.42 -30.10 -29.78
C LEU A 39 -16.81 -28.73 -29.24
N GLY A 40 -17.03 -28.66 -27.92
CA GLY A 40 -17.19 -27.39 -27.23
C GLY A 40 -17.37 -27.48 -25.72
N ALA A 41 -16.90 -28.55 -25.07
CA ALA A 41 -16.78 -28.57 -23.62
C ALA A 41 -15.30 -28.41 -23.27
N VAL A 42 -14.74 -27.22 -23.52
CA VAL A 42 -13.62 -26.77 -22.70
C VAL A 42 -14.23 -26.61 -21.33
N ALA A 43 -13.98 -27.58 -20.44
CA ALA A 43 -14.33 -27.45 -19.05
C ALA A 43 -13.70 -26.15 -18.56
N MET A 44 -14.53 -25.12 -18.34
CA MET A 44 -14.17 -24.01 -17.48
C MET A 44 -14.08 -24.59 -16.06
N LEU A 45 -12.99 -25.32 -15.80
CA LEU A 45 -12.60 -25.59 -14.43
C LEU A 45 -12.42 -24.22 -13.79
N PRO A 46 -13.10 -23.91 -12.68
CA PRO A 46 -12.80 -22.70 -11.94
C PRO A 46 -11.36 -22.86 -11.46
N MET A 47 -10.42 -22.25 -12.20
CA MET A 47 -9.08 -22.05 -11.70
C MET A 47 -9.26 -21.24 -10.41
N PRO A 48 -8.82 -21.73 -9.24
CA PRO A 48 -8.79 -20.87 -8.07
C PRO A 48 -7.88 -19.71 -8.45
N ALA A 49 -8.48 -18.54 -8.63
CA ALA A 49 -7.73 -17.32 -8.71
C ALA A 49 -6.99 -17.21 -7.38
N LEU A 50 -5.70 -17.54 -7.38
CA LEU A 50 -4.79 -17.12 -6.32
C LEU A 50 -4.71 -15.61 -6.44
N ALA A 51 -5.69 -14.92 -5.86
CA ALA A 51 -5.51 -13.55 -5.44
C ALA A 51 -4.39 -13.61 -4.40
N SER A 52 -3.15 -13.40 -4.84
CA SER A 52 -2.07 -13.02 -3.94
C SER A 52 -2.49 -11.68 -3.33
N ARG A 53 -3.27 -11.74 -2.25
CA ARG A 53 -3.31 -10.64 -1.31
C ARG A 53 -1.91 -10.64 -0.72
N SER A 54 -1.01 -9.87 -1.35
CA SER A 54 0.22 -9.45 -0.68
C SER A 54 -0.21 -9.05 0.71
N ALA A 55 0.33 -9.74 1.71
CA ALA A 55 -0.05 -9.47 3.07
C ALA A 55 0.18 -7.98 3.35
N PRO A 56 -0.71 -7.33 4.13
CA PRO A 56 -0.48 -5.93 4.47
C PRO A 56 0.88 -5.81 5.16
N VAL A 57 1.79 -5.06 4.56
CA VAL A 57 3.09 -4.73 5.15
C VAL A 57 3.02 -3.29 5.64
N ARG A 58 3.39 -3.05 6.90
CA ARG A 58 3.54 -1.69 7.43
C ARG A 58 5.01 -1.29 7.36
N LYS A 59 5.27 -0.20 6.67
CA LYS A 59 6.58 0.36 6.42
C LYS A 59 6.58 1.83 6.82
N LEU A 60 7.70 2.28 7.36
CA LEU A 60 7.94 3.69 7.68
C LEU A 60 9.26 4.14 7.05
N SER A 61 9.27 5.39 6.57
CA SER A 61 10.46 6.10 6.16
C SER A 61 10.71 7.23 7.15
N LEU A 62 11.82 7.15 7.88
CA LEU A 62 12.17 8.09 8.95
C LEU A 62 13.46 8.82 8.59
N HIS A 63 13.51 10.11 8.89
CA HIS A 63 14.68 10.97 8.71
C HIS A 63 14.97 11.74 9.99
N SER A 64 16.13 11.54 10.59
CA SER A 64 16.59 12.30 11.75
C SER A 64 17.17 13.64 11.29
N ILE A 65 16.52 14.76 11.64
CA ILE A 65 17.00 16.09 11.21
C ILE A 65 18.32 16.50 11.89
N ASN A 66 18.67 15.86 13.02
CA ASN A 66 19.86 16.21 13.78
C ASN A 66 21.10 15.46 13.30
N THR A 67 20.92 14.25 12.77
CA THR A 67 22.03 13.40 12.29
C THR A 67 22.10 13.30 10.77
N GLY A 68 21.02 13.67 10.06
CA GLY A 68 20.88 13.49 8.61
C GLY A 68 20.65 12.04 8.19
N GLU A 69 20.62 11.09 9.14
CA GLU A 69 20.36 9.68 8.87
C GLU A 69 18.93 9.49 8.36
N GLN A 70 18.78 8.62 7.36
CA GLN A 70 17.49 8.23 6.80
C GLN A 70 17.39 6.71 6.76
N VAL A 71 16.21 6.21 7.08
CA VAL A 71 15.96 4.78 7.04
C VAL A 71 14.54 4.48 6.59
N THR A 72 14.40 3.39 5.84
CA THR A 72 13.10 2.83 5.48
C THR A 72 13.06 1.37 5.90
N ALA A 73 12.10 1.00 6.73
CA ALA A 73 11.99 -0.36 7.24
C ALA A 73 10.52 -0.81 7.33
N SER A 74 10.29 -2.07 6.97
CA SER A 74 9.04 -2.76 7.27
C SER A 74 9.12 -3.25 8.71
N PHE A 75 8.16 -2.86 9.56
CA PHE A 75 8.17 -3.19 10.99
C PHE A 75 7.05 -4.14 11.40
N TRP A 76 6.09 -4.40 10.51
CA TRP A 76 4.98 -5.31 10.74
C TRP A 76 4.54 -5.96 9.42
N GLU A 77 4.19 -7.22 9.49
CA GLU A 77 3.69 -8.04 8.37
C GLU A 77 2.84 -9.19 8.92
N GLU A 78 1.74 -9.52 8.26
CA GLU A 78 0.93 -10.72 8.58
C GLU A 78 0.54 -10.88 10.07
N GLY A 79 0.16 -9.79 10.75
CA GLY A 79 -0.26 -9.87 12.14
C GLY A 79 0.85 -9.71 13.17
N ARG A 80 2.13 -9.72 12.76
CA ARG A 80 3.28 -9.74 13.67
C ARG A 80 4.24 -8.59 13.42
N TYR A 81 4.90 -8.13 14.49
CA TYR A 81 6.02 -7.21 14.36
C TYR A 81 7.28 -7.93 13.86
N LEU A 82 8.03 -7.25 13.01
CA LEU A 82 9.30 -7.71 12.46
C LEU A 82 10.43 -7.17 13.34
N LYS A 83 11.12 -8.07 14.06
CA LYS A 83 12.19 -7.70 15.00
C LYS A 83 13.30 -6.89 14.33
N GLU A 84 13.72 -7.29 13.13
CA GLU A 84 14.74 -6.57 12.36
C GLU A 84 14.29 -5.15 12.03
N GLY A 85 13.06 -4.99 11.53
CA GLY A 85 12.47 -3.69 11.26
C GLY A 85 12.38 -2.79 12.48
N LEU A 86 11.90 -3.33 13.61
CA LEU A 86 11.86 -2.60 14.88
C LEU A 86 13.27 -2.17 15.32
N ASN A 87 14.27 -3.04 15.23
CA ASN A 87 15.65 -2.69 15.60
C ASN A 87 16.21 -1.57 14.71
N THR A 88 15.94 -1.63 13.40
CA THR A 88 16.32 -0.59 12.46
C THR A 88 15.67 0.75 12.80
N LEU A 89 14.37 0.76 13.14
CA LEU A 89 13.67 1.97 13.55
C LEU A 89 14.13 2.47 14.95
N ASN A 90 14.46 1.58 15.88
CA ASN A 90 14.97 1.94 17.21
C ASN A 90 16.32 2.67 17.10
N ARG A 91 17.18 2.25 16.15
CA ARG A 91 18.51 2.86 15.91
C ARG A 91 18.42 4.32 15.47
N ILE A 92 17.51 4.66 14.56
CA ILE A 92 17.32 6.07 14.14
C ILE A 92 16.60 6.89 15.21
N MET A 93 15.80 6.24 16.07
CA MET A 93 15.09 6.86 17.18
C MET A 93 15.94 7.05 18.44
N ARG A 94 17.21 6.61 18.43
CA ARG A 94 18.13 6.70 19.58
C ARG A 94 18.36 8.14 20.04
N ASP A 95 18.87 8.28 21.26
CA ASP A 95 19.40 9.54 21.73
C ASP A 95 20.77 9.78 21.08
N TYR A 96 20.79 10.52 19.97
CA TYR A 96 22.02 10.81 19.22
C TYR A 96 23.05 11.65 20.01
N ARG A 97 22.65 12.33 21.08
CA ARG A 97 23.59 13.14 21.88
C ARG A 97 24.44 12.28 22.80
N ALA A 98 23.89 11.14 23.23
CA ALA A 98 24.55 10.17 24.09
C ALA A 98 24.92 8.87 23.34
N GLU A 99 24.51 8.74 22.07
CA GLU A 99 24.55 7.50 21.29
C GLU A 99 23.90 6.30 22.04
N GLU A 100 22.86 6.59 22.82
CA GLU A 100 22.12 5.60 23.60
C GLU A 100 20.84 5.18 22.89
N GLN A 101 20.71 3.89 22.61
CA GLN A 101 19.49 3.28 22.09
C GLN A 101 18.64 2.71 23.23
N SER A 102 17.31 2.75 23.05
CA SER A 102 16.35 2.03 23.89
C SER A 102 15.32 1.33 23.01
N GLU A 103 14.54 0.41 23.59
CA GLU A 103 13.38 -0.14 22.91
C GLU A 103 12.31 0.94 22.78
N ILE A 104 11.81 1.14 21.56
CA ILE A 104 10.66 2.01 21.31
C ILE A 104 9.40 1.16 21.34
N ASP A 105 8.35 1.68 21.99
CA ASP A 105 7.03 1.05 22.02
C ASP A 105 6.52 0.86 20.57
N PRO A 106 6.31 -0.39 20.09
CA PRO A 106 5.87 -0.64 18.72
C PRO A 106 4.55 0.06 18.37
N LYS A 107 3.70 0.34 19.37
CA LYS A 107 2.47 1.11 19.17
C LYS A 107 2.73 2.53 18.69
N LEU A 108 3.89 3.10 19.00
CA LEU A 108 4.28 4.41 18.47
C LEU A 108 4.45 4.35 16.95
N TYR A 109 5.09 3.29 16.43
CA TYR A 109 5.22 3.08 14.99
C TYR A 109 3.87 2.82 14.31
N ASP A 110 2.96 2.09 14.97
CA ASP A 110 1.59 1.95 14.49
C ASP A 110 0.86 3.29 14.40
N GLN A 111 1.04 4.18 15.39
CA GLN A 111 0.49 5.53 15.35
C GLN A 111 1.04 6.34 14.16
N LEU A 112 2.35 6.27 13.90
CA LEU A 112 2.97 6.96 12.75
C LEU A 112 2.42 6.46 11.42
N TYR A 113 2.28 5.14 11.28
CA TYR A 113 1.70 4.54 10.09
C TYR A 113 0.25 4.98 9.89
N LEU A 114 -0.57 4.93 10.95
CA LEU A 114 -1.96 5.39 10.90
C LEU A 114 -2.08 6.88 10.57
N LEU A 115 -1.19 7.72 11.11
CA LEU A 115 -1.15 9.16 10.85
C LEU A 115 -0.96 9.45 9.35
N GLN A 116 0.00 8.78 8.71
CA GLN A 116 0.24 8.89 7.27
C GLN A 116 -1.00 8.50 6.44
N HIS A 117 -1.65 7.40 6.82
CA HIS A 117 -2.85 6.93 6.14
C HIS A 117 -4.02 7.90 6.27
N ARG A 118 -4.23 8.48 7.47
CA ARG A 118 -5.28 9.48 7.69
C ARG A 118 -5.04 10.79 6.93
N LEU A 119 -3.79 11.16 6.74
CA LEU A 119 -3.40 12.33 5.95
C LEU A 119 -3.45 12.06 4.44
N GLY A 120 -3.59 10.80 4.00
CA GLY A 120 -3.45 10.41 2.60
C GLY A 120 -2.05 10.71 2.05
N LYS A 121 -1.03 10.72 2.92
CA LYS A 121 0.36 11.07 2.61
C LYS A 121 1.30 10.01 3.17
N VAL A 122 1.84 9.19 2.27
CA VAL A 122 2.90 8.23 2.59
C VAL A 122 4.23 8.83 2.14
N GLY A 123 5.24 8.82 3.01
CA GLY A 123 6.54 9.38 2.69
C GLY A 123 7.46 9.48 3.92
N GLU A 124 8.41 10.39 3.84
CA GLU A 124 9.34 10.68 4.94
C GLU A 124 8.61 11.31 6.14
N ILE A 125 8.94 10.83 7.34
CA ILE A 125 8.65 11.51 8.60
C ILE A 125 9.97 12.07 9.14
N GLN A 126 10.01 13.37 9.36
CA GLN A 126 11.16 14.02 9.96
C GLN A 126 11.07 13.94 11.48
N ILE A 127 12.05 13.28 12.08
CA ILE A 127 12.21 13.11 13.52
C ILE A 127 13.04 14.28 14.06
N ILE A 128 12.45 15.04 14.96
CA ILE A 128 13.14 16.05 15.77
C ILE A 128 13.76 15.38 17.01
N SER A 129 13.02 14.46 17.63
CA SER A 129 13.49 13.71 18.80
C SER A 129 12.76 12.38 18.95
N GLY A 130 13.50 11.30 19.14
CA GLY A 130 12.99 9.99 19.58
C GLY A 130 13.24 9.77 21.08
N TYR A 131 13.85 8.64 21.43
CA TYR A 131 14.30 8.35 22.80
C TYR A 131 15.25 9.44 23.33
N ARG A 132 15.18 9.70 24.64
CA ARG A 132 16.12 10.58 25.34
C ARG A 132 16.67 9.86 26.56
N SER A 133 17.99 9.78 26.69
CA SER A 133 18.62 9.32 27.92
C SER A 133 18.22 10.22 29.10
N PRO A 134 18.26 9.72 30.35
CA PRO A 134 18.04 10.55 31.53
C PRO A 134 18.97 11.78 31.57
N ASN A 135 20.22 11.62 31.13
CA ASN A 135 21.20 12.70 31.08
C ASN A 135 20.80 13.78 30.07
N THR A 136 20.47 13.40 28.82
CA THR A 136 20.00 14.34 27.80
C THR A 136 18.71 15.03 28.23
N ASN A 137 17.76 14.32 28.82
CA ASN A 137 16.52 14.95 29.31
C ASN A 137 16.81 15.97 30.41
N ALA A 138 17.71 15.65 31.36
CA ALA A 138 18.12 16.60 32.41
C ALA A 138 18.83 17.83 31.84
N MET A 139 19.72 17.65 30.85
CA MET A 139 20.40 18.74 30.15
C MET A 139 19.39 19.66 29.44
N LEU A 140 18.46 19.11 28.64
CA LEU A 140 17.45 19.89 27.92
C LEU A 140 16.50 20.64 28.87
N ARG A 141 16.21 20.07 30.05
CA ARG A 141 15.43 20.74 31.09
C ARG A 141 16.10 21.96 31.70
N ARG A 142 17.43 22.01 31.71
CA ARG A 142 18.18 23.18 32.22
C ARG A 142 18.11 24.35 31.24
N THR A 143 17.98 24.07 29.95
CA THR A 143 17.99 25.07 28.88
C THR A 143 16.60 25.41 28.34
N SER A 144 15.59 24.58 28.60
CA SER A 144 14.21 24.78 28.14
C SER A 144 13.17 24.47 29.21
N ARG A 145 12.17 25.35 29.32
CA ARG A 145 11.00 25.15 30.19
C ARG A 145 9.99 24.14 29.64
N GLY A 146 10.10 23.77 28.35
CA GLY A 146 9.16 22.88 27.67
C GLY A 146 9.41 21.38 27.87
N VAL A 147 10.39 21.00 28.71
CA VAL A 147 10.81 19.59 28.86
C VAL A 147 10.37 19.03 30.21
N ALA A 148 9.56 17.96 30.16
CA ALA A 148 9.01 17.33 31.37
C ALA A 148 10.07 16.55 32.16
N LYS A 149 9.95 16.56 33.51
CA LYS A 149 10.82 15.78 34.41
C LYS A 149 10.68 14.27 34.19
N LYS A 150 9.45 13.79 33.95
CA LYS A 150 9.11 12.39 33.69
C LYS A 150 8.58 12.25 32.26
N SER A 151 9.44 12.52 31.28
CA SER A 151 9.07 12.53 29.85
C SER A 151 8.82 11.12 29.32
N TYR A 152 7.84 10.95 28.43
CA TYR A 152 7.63 9.70 27.69
C TYR A 152 8.76 9.39 26.71
N HIS A 153 9.56 10.38 26.30
CA HIS A 153 10.76 10.14 25.51
C HIS A 153 11.77 9.25 26.23
N MET A 154 11.89 9.37 27.55
CA MET A 154 12.78 8.53 28.36
C MET A 154 12.31 7.08 28.49
N LYS A 155 11.07 6.80 28.08
CA LYS A 155 10.48 5.45 28.12
C LYS A 155 10.43 4.79 26.74
N GLY A 156 10.96 5.43 25.70
CA GLY A 156 10.77 4.98 24.31
C GLY A 156 9.31 5.07 23.85
N GLN A 157 8.52 5.94 24.45
CA GLN A 157 7.07 6.03 24.23
C GLN A 157 6.65 7.33 23.55
N ALA A 158 7.59 8.16 23.08
CA ALA A 158 7.27 9.44 22.46
C ALA A 158 8.20 9.82 21.31
N ILE A 159 7.69 10.67 20.44
CA ILE A 159 8.37 11.22 19.28
C ILE A 159 7.95 12.67 19.06
N ASP A 160 8.92 13.52 18.74
CA ASP A 160 8.70 14.86 18.21
C ASP A 160 8.95 14.81 16.70
N LEU A 161 7.96 15.16 15.88
CA LEU A 161 8.02 14.99 14.42
C LEU A 161 7.37 16.10 13.62
N ARG A 162 7.67 16.11 12.32
CA ARG A 162 6.90 16.83 11.29
C ARG A 162 6.89 16.03 9.98
N LEU A 163 5.94 16.31 9.10
CA LEU A 163 5.82 15.65 7.80
C LEU A 163 6.10 16.70 6.70
N PRO A 164 7.14 16.53 5.87
CA PRO A 164 7.40 17.40 4.74
C PRO A 164 6.18 17.51 3.82
N GLY A 165 5.87 18.74 3.37
CA GLY A 165 4.72 19.00 2.50
C GLY A 165 3.35 18.92 3.18
N VAL A 166 3.27 18.69 4.50
CA VAL A 166 2.02 18.73 5.27
C VAL A 166 2.08 19.87 6.29
N PRO A 167 1.12 20.82 6.27
CA PRO A 167 1.06 21.86 7.28
C PRO A 167 0.98 21.28 8.69
N LEU A 168 1.77 21.81 9.62
CA LEU A 168 1.89 21.26 10.97
C LEU A 168 0.54 21.18 11.72
N ALA A 169 -0.36 22.15 11.48
CA ALA A 169 -1.71 22.15 12.03
C ALA A 169 -2.56 20.95 11.53
N GLN A 170 -2.37 20.52 10.28
CA GLN A 170 -3.06 19.34 9.75
C GLN A 170 -2.51 18.05 10.38
N VAL A 171 -1.19 17.97 10.58
CA VAL A 171 -0.56 16.85 11.31
C VAL A 171 -1.15 16.72 12.71
N ARG A 172 -1.20 17.84 13.46
CA ARG A 172 -1.82 17.90 14.78
C ARG A 172 -3.29 17.46 14.75
N GLN A 173 -4.08 17.99 13.82
CA GLN A 173 -5.51 17.68 13.75
C GLN A 173 -5.74 16.19 13.45
N ALA A 174 -4.96 15.61 12.53
CA ALA A 174 -5.02 14.20 12.21
C ALA A 174 -4.64 13.33 13.42
N ALA A 175 -3.58 13.70 14.16
CA ALA A 175 -3.16 13.02 15.38
C ALA A 175 -4.24 13.06 16.47
N LEU A 176 -4.83 14.23 16.74
CA LEU A 176 -5.92 14.36 17.71
C LEU A 176 -7.12 13.48 17.35
N ASN A 177 -7.45 13.40 16.06
CA ASN A 177 -8.56 12.59 15.56
C ASN A 177 -8.31 11.08 15.67
N MET A 178 -7.06 10.64 15.86
CA MET A 178 -6.75 9.22 16.10
C MET A 178 -7.15 8.78 17.52
N LYS A 179 -7.26 9.71 18.48
CA LYS A 179 -7.63 9.43 19.89
C LYS A 179 -6.81 8.30 20.53
N VAL A 180 -5.53 8.23 20.17
CA VAL A 180 -4.55 7.31 20.74
C VAL A 180 -3.36 8.13 21.20
N GLY A 181 -3.02 8.04 22.49
CA GLY A 181 -1.85 8.74 22.98
C GLY A 181 -2.01 10.23 23.28
N GLY A 182 -0.94 10.84 23.80
CA GLY A 182 -0.84 12.28 23.98
C GLY A 182 -0.42 13.00 22.71
N VAL A 183 -0.94 14.22 22.50
CA VAL A 183 -0.59 15.09 21.36
C VAL A 183 -0.18 16.49 21.85
N GLY A 184 1.08 16.86 21.67
CA GLY A 184 1.57 18.22 21.92
C GLY A 184 1.77 19.00 20.61
N TYR A 185 1.46 20.29 20.61
CA TYR A 185 1.60 21.13 19.41
C TYR A 185 2.59 22.28 19.63
N TYR A 186 3.70 22.28 18.89
CA TYR A 186 4.79 23.23 19.08
C TYR A 186 5.07 24.01 17.79
N PRO A 187 4.20 24.96 17.39
CA PRO A 187 4.34 25.67 16.12
C PRO A 187 5.63 26.51 16.04
N SER A 188 6.02 27.17 17.13
CA SER A 188 7.25 27.98 17.18
C SER A 188 8.53 27.15 17.02
N SER A 189 8.49 25.87 17.42
CA SER A 189 9.59 24.91 17.23
C SER A 189 9.37 23.99 16.02
N ASN A 190 8.28 24.20 15.28
CA ASN A 190 7.90 23.48 14.07
C ASN A 190 7.82 21.94 14.21
N PHE A 191 7.18 21.43 15.26
CA PHE A 191 6.90 20.00 15.42
C PHE A 191 5.59 19.69 16.16
N VAL A 192 5.11 18.45 15.99
CA VAL A 192 4.04 17.82 16.78
C VAL A 192 4.69 16.73 17.63
N HIS A 193 4.32 16.69 18.90
CA HIS A 193 4.68 15.62 19.83
C HIS A 193 3.58 14.55 19.82
N LEU A 194 3.96 13.29 19.73
CA LEU A 194 3.08 12.14 19.93
C LEU A 194 3.67 11.21 21.00
N ASP A 195 2.82 10.62 21.83
CA ASP A 195 3.22 9.58 22.77
C ASP A 195 2.21 8.44 22.90
N THR A 196 2.60 7.30 23.48
CA THR A 196 1.71 6.14 23.71
C THR A 196 1.04 6.14 25.09
N GLY A 197 1.07 7.26 25.82
CA GLY A 197 0.42 7.42 27.12
C GLY A 197 -1.11 7.63 27.05
N PRO A 198 -1.74 8.11 28.14
CA PRO A 198 -3.15 8.45 28.14
C PRO A 198 -3.49 9.55 27.12
N VAL A 199 -4.71 9.47 26.56
CA VAL A 199 -5.24 10.47 25.62
C VAL A 199 -5.31 11.83 26.28
N ARG A 200 -4.55 12.78 25.75
CA ARG A 200 -4.49 14.17 26.22
C ARG A 200 -3.88 15.06 25.14
N SER A 201 -4.03 16.37 25.28
CA SER A 201 -3.40 17.33 24.36
C SER A 201 -2.95 18.60 25.05
N TRP A 202 -1.92 19.23 24.50
CA TRP A 202 -1.40 20.52 24.97
C TRP A 202 -0.80 21.34 23.81
N VAL A 203 -0.56 22.61 24.08
CA VAL A 203 0.04 23.60 23.16
C VAL A 203 1.17 24.35 23.85
#